data_AF-A0A351SXQ3-F1
#
_entry.id   AF-A0A351SXQ3-F1
#
_cell.length_a   1.000
_cell.length_b   1.000
_cell.length_c   1.000
_cell.angle_alpha   90.00
_cell.angle_beta   90.00
_cell.angle_gamma   90.00
#
_symmetry.space_group_name_H-M   'P 1'
#
loop_
_entity.id
_entity.type
_entity.pdbx_description
1 polymer ?
#
loop_
_entity_poly.entity_id
_entity_poly.type
_entity_poly.pdbx_seq_one_letter_code
_entity_poly.pdbx_strand_id
1 'polypeptide(L)'
;MGGLPANRTVNGFAVVDPKIMYVAMRDGLFKSTDAGETWKRTGGELKNLAAVAINPKKPNEVYVATMDGKIYMSADAGMKWKKQQ
;
A
#
# COMPACT_ATOMS: atom_id res chain seq x y z
N MET A 1 -0.82 16.52 6.46
CA MET A 1 -0.44 15.19 5.94
C MET A 1 1.01 15.22 5.52
N GLY A 2 1.90 14.76 6.39
CA GLY A 2 3.33 14.65 6.07
C GLY A 2 3.64 13.35 5.33
N GLY A 3 4.60 13.38 4.41
CA GLY A 3 5.22 12.17 3.85
C GLY A 3 4.59 11.57 2.58
N LEU A 4 3.39 12.00 2.18
CA LEU A 4 2.91 11.77 0.81
C LEU A 4 3.53 12.80 -0.14
N PRO A 5 3.97 12.41 -1.34
CA PRO A 5 4.47 13.35 -2.33
C PRO A 5 3.36 14.29 -2.83
N ALA A 6 3.68 15.59 -2.92
CA ALA A 6 2.75 16.60 -3.43
C ALA A 6 2.48 16.45 -4.93
N ASN A 7 1.31 16.90 -5.39
CA ASN A 7 0.88 16.89 -6.80
C ASN A 7 0.91 15.49 -7.45
N ARG A 8 0.47 14.47 -6.70
CA ARG A 8 0.39 13.08 -7.17
C ARG A 8 -1.01 12.51 -6.96
N THR A 9 -1.38 11.58 -7.83
CA THR A 9 -2.65 10.87 -7.75
C THR A 9 -2.57 9.68 -6.80
N VAL A 10 -3.58 9.54 -5.94
CA VAL A 10 -3.85 8.31 -5.19
C VAL A 10 -4.66 7.38 -6.09
N ASN A 11 -4.09 6.20 -6.38
CA ASN A 11 -4.75 5.20 -7.24
C ASN A 11 -5.54 4.19 -6.42
N GLY A 12 -5.11 3.92 -5.19
CA GLY A 12 -5.81 3.03 -4.26
C GLY A 12 -5.64 3.47 -2.82
N PHE A 13 -6.65 3.21 -2.01
CA PHE A 13 -6.67 3.49 -0.59
C PHE A 13 -7.34 2.33 0.14
N ALA A 14 -6.71 1.83 1.20
CA ALA A 14 -7.25 0.74 1.98
C ALA A 14 -7.01 0.96 3.48
N VAL A 15 -8.02 0.62 4.28
CA VAL A 15 -7.99 0.73 5.74
C VAL A 15 -7.92 -0.67 6.33
N VAL A 16 -6.94 -0.90 7.19
CA VAL A 16 -6.81 -2.14 7.96
C VAL A 16 -7.58 -2.01 9.26
N ASP A 17 -7.33 -0.92 9.98
CA ASP A 17 -8.04 -0.49 11.17
C ASP A 17 -8.03 1.06 11.21
N PRO A 18 -8.72 1.72 12.16
CA PRO A 18 -8.81 3.19 12.18
C PRO A 18 -7.46 3.93 12.22
N LYS A 19 -6.37 3.28 12.62
CA LYS A 19 -5.01 3.85 12.65
C LYS A 19 -4.14 3.40 11.49
N ILE A 20 -4.34 2.18 10.99
CA ILE A 20 -3.48 1.56 9.99
C ILE A 20 -4.12 1.60 8.60
N MET A 21 -3.47 2.30 7.68
CA MET A 21 -4.00 2.59 6.34
C MET A 21 -2.89 2.53 5.29
N TYR A 22 -3.27 2.21 4.06
CA TYR A 22 -2.37 2.14 2.91
C TYR A 22 -2.87 3.00 1.76
N VAL A 23 -1.93 3.63 1.06
CA VAL A 23 -2.16 4.42 -0.15
C VAL A 23 -1.25 3.90 -1.26
N ALA A 24 -1.85 3.46 -2.35
CA ALA A 24 -1.16 3.03 -3.57
C ALA A 24 -1.06 4.20 -4.55
N MET A 25 0.17 4.49 -4.99
CA MET A 25 0.48 5.58 -5.90
C MET A 25 1.49 5.10 -6.97
N ARG A 26 1.71 5.96 -7.97
CA ARG A 26 2.78 5.73 -8.95
C ARG A 26 4.16 5.66 -8.29
N ASP A 27 4.38 6.42 -7.23
CA ASP A 27 5.66 6.51 -6.49
C ASP A 27 5.90 5.33 -5.52
N GLY A 28 4.89 4.49 -5.32
CA GLY A 28 4.96 3.30 -4.48
C GLY A 28 3.79 3.19 -3.51
N LEU A 29 3.96 2.33 -2.52
CA LEU A 29 3.00 2.14 -1.45
C LEU A 29 3.39 3.01 -0.25
N PHE A 30 2.41 3.67 0.36
CA PHE A 30 2.58 4.44 1.57
C PHE A 30 1.70 3.87 2.66
N LYS A 31 2.20 3.85 3.89
CA LYS A 31 1.48 3.37 5.08
C LYS A 31 1.41 4.47 6.12
N SER A 32 0.23 4.63 6.73
CA SER A 32 0.05 5.36 7.98
C SER A 32 -0.23 4.37 9.10
N THR A 33 0.21 4.72 10.31
CA THR A 33 -0.11 4.02 11.57
C THR A 33 -0.69 4.97 12.62
N ASP A 34 -1.09 6.17 12.19
CA ASP A 34 -1.55 7.30 12.99
C ASP A 34 -2.78 7.96 12.35
N ALA A 35 -3.70 7.14 11.82
CA ALA A 35 -4.98 7.59 11.26
C ALA A 35 -4.85 8.61 10.10
N GLY A 36 -3.76 8.53 9.34
CA GLY A 36 -3.51 9.37 8.17
C GLY A 36 -2.81 10.69 8.48
N GLU A 37 -2.37 10.95 9.71
CA GLU A 37 -1.61 12.14 10.07
C GLU A 37 -0.24 12.17 9.34
N THR A 38 0.48 11.05 9.38
CA THR A 38 1.75 10.87 8.68
C THR A 38 1.78 9.60 7.82
N TRP A 39 2.55 9.66 6.73
CA TRP A 39 2.68 8.57 5.77
C TRP A 39 4.15 8.24 5.56
N LYS A 40 4.47 6.95 5.56
CA LYS A 40 5.82 6.44 5.28
C LYS A 40 5.78 5.53 4.07
N ARG A 41 6.72 5.72 3.14
CA ARG A 41 6.89 4.81 2.00
C ARG A 41 7.22 3.42 2.51
N THR A 42 6.55 2.41 1.99
CA THR A 42 6.72 0.99 2.32
C THR A 42 6.70 0.17 1.03
N GLY A 43 6.90 -1.15 1.16
CA GLY A 43 6.92 -2.06 0.02
C GLY A 43 8.13 -1.98 -0.90
N GLY A 44 9.25 -1.42 -0.41
CA GLY A 44 10.54 -1.47 -1.08
C GLY A 44 10.51 -0.88 -2.49
N GLU A 45 10.82 -1.69 -3.49
CA GLU A 45 10.91 -1.29 -4.91
C GLU A 45 9.56 -1.24 -5.65
N LEU A 46 8.45 -1.52 -4.96
CA LEU A 46 7.12 -1.40 -5.54
C LEU A 46 6.85 0.05 -6.00
N LYS A 47 6.39 0.16 -7.24
CA LYS A 47 6.10 1.42 -7.94
C LYS A 47 5.03 1.18 -9.01
N ASN A 48 4.50 2.25 -9.57
CA ASN A 48 3.42 2.21 -10.55
C ASN A 48 2.23 1.38 -10.04
N LEU A 49 1.81 1.60 -8.79
CA LEU A 49 0.73 0.83 -8.20
C LEU A 49 -0.63 1.34 -8.72
N ALA A 50 -1.45 0.41 -9.15
CA ALA A 50 -2.81 0.64 -9.62
C ALA A 50 -3.84 0.45 -8.51
N ALA A 51 -3.60 -0.48 -7.58
CA ALA A 51 -4.53 -0.79 -6.50
C ALA A 51 -3.82 -1.34 -5.26
N VAL A 52 -4.51 -1.26 -4.12
CA VAL A 52 -4.18 -1.94 -2.87
C VAL A 52 -5.45 -2.55 -2.27
N ALA A 53 -5.35 -3.74 -1.71
CA ALA A 53 -6.44 -4.42 -1.00
C ALA A 53 -5.90 -5.14 0.24
N ILE A 54 -6.75 -5.30 1.25
CA ILE A 54 -6.44 -5.95 2.52
C ILE A 54 -7.35 -7.17 2.67
N ASN A 55 -6.79 -8.31 3.09
CA ASN A 55 -7.60 -9.46 3.43
C ASN A 55 -8.33 -9.21 4.77
N PRO A 56 -9.67 -9.15 4.80
CA PRO A 56 -10.41 -8.84 6.02
C PRO A 56 -10.30 -9.95 7.09
N LYS A 57 -9.96 -11.19 6.71
CA LYS A 57 -9.76 -12.32 7.63
C LYS A 57 -8.32 -12.41 8.13
N LYS A 58 -7.38 -11.80 7.42
CA LYS A 58 -5.94 -11.80 7.75
C LYS A 58 -5.38 -10.40 7.48
N PRO A 59 -5.53 -9.44 8.41
CA PRO A 59 -5.21 -8.03 8.16
C PRO A 59 -3.73 -7.74 7.82
N ASN A 60 -2.82 -8.67 8.12
CA ASN A 60 -1.42 -8.61 7.71
C ASN A 60 -1.20 -9.00 6.23
N GLU A 61 -2.20 -9.59 5.59
CA GLU A 61 -2.17 -10.00 4.20
C GLU A 61 -2.64 -8.85 3.30
N VAL A 62 -1.68 -8.23 2.60
CA VAL A 62 -1.88 -7.05 1.75
C VAL A 62 -1.57 -7.43 0.31
N TYR A 63 -2.46 -7.03 -0.59
CA TYR A 63 -2.31 -7.21 -2.03
C TYR A 63 -2.11 -5.87 -2.70
N VAL A 64 -1.23 -5.82 -3.68
CA VAL A 64 -1.11 -4.68 -4.59
C VAL A 64 -1.10 -5.16 -6.03
N ALA A 65 -1.69 -4.36 -6.90
CA ALA A 65 -1.59 -4.52 -8.34
C ALA A 65 -0.76 -3.38 -8.91
N THR A 66 0.10 -3.68 -9.87
CA THR A 66 0.83 -2.68 -10.66
C THR A 66 0.05 -2.33 -11.93
N MET A 67 0.35 -1.18 -12.51
CA MET A 67 -0.25 -0.72 -13.77
C MET A 67 0.05 -1.65 -14.95
N ASP A 68 1.15 -2.42 -14.90
CA ASP A 68 1.51 -3.45 -15.91
C ASP A 68 0.93 -4.84 -15.59
N GLY A 69 -0.07 -4.92 -14.70
CA GLY A 69 -0.86 -6.13 -14.45
C GLY A 69 -0.21 -7.17 -13.54
N LYS A 70 0.88 -6.84 -12.83
CA LYS A 70 1.50 -7.76 -11.86
C LYS A 70 0.81 -7.62 -10.51
N ILE A 71 0.60 -8.75 -9.84
CA ILE A 71 0.07 -8.80 -8.48
C ILE A 71 1.17 -9.20 -7.52
N TYR A 72 1.27 -8.49 -6.41
CA TYR A 72 2.15 -8.84 -5.31
C TYR A 72 1.33 -8.99 -4.04
N MET A 73 1.73 -9.94 -3.20
CA MET A 73 1.15 -10.17 -1.88
C MET A 73 2.25 -10.07 -0.82
N SER A 74 1.92 -9.41 0.27
CA SER A 74 2.67 -9.42 1.51
C SER A 74 1.85 -10.15 2.57
N ALA A 75 2.48 -11.05 3.33
CA ALA A 75 1.86 -11.73 4.48
C ALA A 75 2.21 -11.05 5.82
N ASP A 76 3.00 -9.98 5.78
CA ASP A 76 3.63 -9.32 6.93
C ASP A 76 3.41 -7.80 6.90
N ALA A 77 2.19 -7.38 6.55
CA ALA A 77 1.73 -5.99 6.56
C ALA A 77 2.59 -5.04 5.70
N GLY A 78 3.08 -5.54 4.57
CA GLY A 78 3.83 -4.77 3.57
C GLY A 78 5.35 -4.70 3.81
N MET A 79 5.89 -5.46 4.77
CA MET A 79 7.33 -5.50 5.03
C MET A 79 8.09 -6.29 3.94
N LYS A 80 7.51 -7.40 3.45
CA LYS A 80 8.05 -8.23 2.37
C LYS A 80 6.96 -8.58 1.36
N TRP A 81 7.36 -8.71 0.10
CA TRP A 81 6.44 -8.93 -1.01
C TRP A 81 6.86 -10.12 -1.85
N LYS A 82 5.87 -10.93 -2.21
CA LYS A 82 6.00 -12.03 -3.15
C LYS A 82 5.12 -11.75 -4.34
N LYS A 83 5.71 -11.81 -5.54
CA LYS A 83 4.92 -11.78 -6.78
C LYS A 83 3.99 -12.99 -6.77
N GLN A 84 2.71 -12.76 -7.01
CA GLN A 84 1.75 -13.83 -7.30
C GLN A 84 1.85 -14.15 -8.80
N GLN A 85 2.00 -15.43 -9.12
CA GLN A 85 1.95 -15.94 -10.49
C GLN A 85 0.52 -16.34 -10.83
#